data_AF-A0A8T4S5C8-F1
#
_entry.id   AF-A0A8T4S5C8-F1
#
_cell.length_a   1.000
_cell.length_b   1.000
_cell.length_c   1.000
_cell.angle_alpha   90.00
_cell.angle_beta   90.00
_cell.angle_gamma   90.00
#
_symmetry.space_group_name_H-M   'P 1'
#
loop_
_entity.id
_entity.type
_entity.pdbx_description
1 polymer ?
#
loop_
_entity_poly.entity_id
_entity_poly.type
_entity_poly.pdbx_seq_one_letter_code
_entity_poly.pdbx_strand_id
1 'polypeptide(L)'
;MIIPSIDLMDGKAVQLRQGREKVLERSNVMQFAREFSRYGEIAVIDLDAALGKGNNSGLIKEICKIADCRVGGGIRSQDKAEEILKYGAKKIIIGTKASPEFLKKLPAGKVIVAIDSKDDNVVTEGWTKKTKKTPFEAIKELERYCSGFLFTNVNKEGMMEGLDFGIIEKIRKATKKNLTVAGGITTIDDITQLEDLGCDSQIGMALYTGRIELGKAFVSLINFKKSNGLVPTIVQEENGQVMMLAYSNPKSLLMALESGKGTYYSRSRKKIWVKGETSGNFQVLKKARYDCDRDVLLFTVSQKNFACHTGKYSCFGERDFSMEELYSVIAGRIKNPRRGSYTSLIAKDEELVKAKIKEEAMEVINYKDKDNLVWEIADLAYFILVLMAKKGITLDDIKNELGGRRK
;
A
#
# COMPACT_ATOMS: atom_id res chain seq x y z
N MET A 1 -2.30 -9.85 -9.11
CA MET A 1 -2.77 -8.48 -8.75
C MET A 1 -2.13 -7.42 -9.62
N ILE A 2 -2.75 -6.24 -9.76
CA ILE A 2 -2.14 -5.10 -10.46
C ILE A 2 -1.36 -4.23 -9.48
N ILE A 3 -0.16 -3.80 -9.86
CA ILE A 3 0.73 -2.95 -9.08
C ILE A 3 1.14 -1.78 -9.96
N PRO A 4 0.46 -0.62 -9.87
CA PRO A 4 0.89 0.58 -10.56
C PRO A 4 2.29 1.00 -10.09
N SER A 5 3.18 1.35 -11.02
CA SER A 5 4.53 1.80 -10.68
C SER A 5 4.69 3.32 -10.80
N ILE A 6 5.49 3.87 -9.89
CA ILE A 6 5.93 5.26 -9.88
C ILE A 6 7.46 5.24 -9.81
N ASP A 7 8.10 5.55 -10.93
CA ASP A 7 9.55 5.71 -10.98
C ASP A 7 9.89 7.17 -10.69
N LEU A 8 10.75 7.41 -9.70
CA LEU A 8 11.10 8.73 -9.19
C LEU A 8 12.47 9.18 -9.70
N MET A 9 12.51 10.37 -10.28
CA MET A 9 13.74 11.05 -10.70
C MET A 9 13.56 12.56 -10.48
N ASP A 10 14.50 13.19 -9.78
CA ASP A 10 14.48 14.62 -9.41
C ASP A 10 13.16 15.04 -8.73
N GLY A 11 12.62 14.18 -7.85
CA GLY A 11 11.37 14.42 -7.14
C GLY A 11 10.09 14.31 -7.98
N LYS A 12 10.18 13.83 -9.23
CA LYS A 12 9.06 13.71 -10.18
C LYS A 12 8.82 12.27 -10.57
N ALA A 13 7.59 11.96 -10.98
CA ALA A 13 7.26 10.67 -11.59
C ALA A 13 7.69 10.71 -13.06
N VAL A 14 8.52 9.75 -13.46
CA VAL A 14 9.04 9.65 -14.82
C VAL A 14 8.72 8.30 -15.43
N GLN A 15 8.75 8.23 -16.77
CA GLN A 15 8.82 6.96 -17.49
C GLN A 15 10.01 6.99 -18.44
N LEU A 16 10.82 5.94 -18.36
CA LEU A 16 12.01 5.78 -19.19
C LEU A 16 11.77 4.70 -20.25
N ARG A 17 12.10 4.98 -21.51
CA ARG A 17 12.22 3.95 -22.55
C ARG A 17 13.59 3.28 -22.38
N GLN A 18 13.57 1.95 -22.26
CA GLN A 18 14.76 1.13 -22.01
C GLN A 18 15.63 1.65 -20.85
N GLY A 19 15.01 2.23 -19.81
CA GLY A 19 15.71 2.66 -18.59
C GLY A 19 16.67 3.84 -18.79
N ARG A 20 16.63 4.54 -19.94
CA ARG A 20 17.57 5.64 -20.26
C ARG A 20 16.87 6.89 -20.77
N GLU A 21 16.03 6.74 -21.80
CA GLU A 21 15.41 7.89 -22.47
C GLU A 21 14.16 8.32 -21.71
N LYS A 22 14.14 9.55 -21.18
CA LYS A 22 12.97 10.09 -20.46
C LYS A 22 11.89 10.46 -21.48
N VAL A 23 10.79 9.70 -21.48
CA VAL A 23 9.66 9.89 -22.41
C VAL A 23 8.53 10.71 -21.77
N LEU A 24 8.39 10.61 -20.45
CA LEU A 24 7.31 11.27 -19.73
C LEU A 24 7.80 11.74 -18.36
N GLU A 25 7.32 12.90 -17.92
CA GLU A 25 7.57 13.46 -16.61
C GLU A 25 6.29 14.11 -16.05
N ARG A 26 6.04 13.94 -14.74
CA ARG A 26 4.92 14.53 -14.02
C ARG A 26 5.33 14.92 -12.60
N SER A 27 4.94 16.13 -12.17
CA SER A 27 5.25 16.66 -10.84
C SER A 27 4.24 16.26 -9.76
N ASN A 28 3.04 15.79 -10.11
CA ASN A 28 1.96 15.48 -9.18
C ASN A 28 2.07 14.06 -8.56
N VAL A 29 3.26 13.69 -8.08
CA VAL A 29 3.57 12.35 -7.53
C VAL A 29 2.60 11.93 -6.43
N MET A 30 2.32 12.81 -5.47
CA MET A 30 1.41 12.52 -4.35
C MET A 30 -0.04 12.31 -4.80
N GLN A 31 -0.44 12.88 -5.93
CA GLN A 31 -1.74 12.62 -6.52
C GLN A 31 -1.79 11.20 -7.10
N PHE A 32 -0.80 10.82 -7.90
CA PHE A 32 -0.70 9.45 -8.42
C PHE A 32 -0.67 8.40 -7.31
N ALA A 33 0.12 8.64 -6.26
CA ALA A 33 0.15 7.73 -5.11
C ALA A 33 -1.24 7.52 -4.48
N ARG A 34 -2.04 8.59 -4.33
CA ARG A 34 -3.42 8.51 -3.81
C ARG A 34 -4.39 7.81 -4.77
N GLU A 35 -4.23 8.04 -6.07
CA GLU A 35 -5.09 7.44 -7.09
C GLU A 35 -4.79 5.95 -7.23
N PHE A 36 -3.50 5.59 -7.33
CA PHE A 36 -3.04 4.22 -7.48
C PHE A 36 -3.27 3.38 -6.23
N SER A 37 -3.14 3.95 -5.02
CA SER A 37 -3.38 3.22 -3.77
C SER A 37 -4.83 2.74 -3.63
N ARG A 38 -5.78 3.33 -4.37
CA ARG A 38 -7.16 2.85 -4.45
C ARG A 38 -7.25 1.43 -5.01
N TYR A 39 -6.30 1.01 -5.84
CA TYR A 39 -6.31 -0.25 -6.56
C TYR A 39 -5.48 -1.35 -5.89
N GLY A 40 -4.81 -1.04 -4.78
CA GLY A 40 -3.97 -2.01 -4.07
C GLY A 40 -2.62 -1.43 -3.66
N GLU A 41 -1.60 -2.27 -3.75
CA GLU A 41 -0.21 -1.86 -3.50
C GLU A 41 0.35 -1.12 -4.72
N ILE A 42 1.27 -0.19 -4.47
CA ILE A 42 2.00 0.51 -5.53
C ILE A 42 3.50 0.16 -5.47
N ALA A 43 4.15 0.16 -6.61
CA ALA A 43 5.61 0.09 -6.69
C ALA A 43 6.19 1.51 -6.77
N VAL A 44 7.16 1.84 -5.94
CA VAL A 44 7.88 3.12 -5.97
C VAL A 44 9.36 2.84 -6.18
N ILE A 45 9.92 3.28 -7.30
CA ILE A 45 11.31 3.00 -7.67
C ILE A 45 12.12 4.30 -7.63
N ASP A 46 13.10 4.39 -6.73
CA ASP A 46 14.02 5.54 -6.65
C ASP A 46 15.13 5.41 -7.71
N LEU A 47 14.93 6.03 -8.87
CA LEU A 47 15.91 5.99 -9.95
C LEU A 47 17.16 6.79 -9.62
N ASP A 48 17.05 7.89 -8.87
CA ASP A 48 18.21 8.69 -8.47
C ASP A 48 19.15 7.89 -7.57
N ALA A 49 18.59 7.15 -6.60
CA ALA A 49 19.35 6.26 -5.75
C ALA A 49 19.90 5.04 -6.52
N ALA A 50 19.11 4.49 -7.46
CA ALA A 50 19.56 3.39 -8.32
C ALA A 50 20.77 3.80 -9.17
N LEU A 51 20.74 5.01 -9.75
CA LEU A 51 21.79 5.57 -10.61
C LEU A 51 22.95 6.21 -9.82
N GLY A 52 22.82 6.36 -8.50
CA GLY A 52 23.86 6.95 -7.65
C GLY A 52 23.99 8.48 -7.80
N LYS A 53 22.93 9.16 -8.24
CA LYS A 53 22.90 10.62 -8.47
C LYS A 53 22.19 11.42 -7.39
N GLY A 54 21.64 10.75 -6.39
CA GLY A 54 20.85 11.37 -5.33
C GLY A 54 19.95 10.34 -4.66
N ASN A 55 18.86 10.80 -4.05
CA ASN A 55 17.77 9.95 -3.57
C ASN A 55 16.50 10.77 -3.36
N ASN A 56 15.36 10.07 -3.32
CA ASN A 56 14.03 10.64 -3.09
C ASN A 56 13.47 10.25 -1.71
N SER A 57 14.32 10.02 -0.71
CA SER A 57 13.93 9.40 0.56
C SER A 57 12.80 10.14 1.29
N GLY A 58 12.85 11.47 1.33
CA GLY A 58 11.79 12.29 1.93
C GLY A 58 10.43 12.11 1.24
N LEU A 59 10.42 12.09 -0.09
CA LEU A 59 9.21 11.88 -0.88
C LEU A 59 8.66 10.46 -0.70
N ILE A 60 9.52 9.44 -0.71
CA ILE A 60 9.15 8.05 -0.47
C ILE A 60 8.51 7.90 0.92
N LYS A 61 9.07 8.56 1.94
CA LYS A 61 8.47 8.59 3.28
C LYS A 61 7.04 9.15 3.26
N GLU A 62 6.80 10.25 2.55
CA GLU A 62 5.46 10.81 2.44
C GLU A 62 4.50 9.92 1.63
N ILE A 63 4.98 9.24 0.59
CA ILE A 63 4.17 8.28 -0.18
C ILE A 63 3.77 7.08 0.69
N CYS A 64 4.70 6.50 1.47
CA CYS A 64 4.44 5.36 2.35
C CYS A 64 3.40 5.65 3.45
N LYS A 65 3.18 6.92 3.82
CA LYS A 65 2.12 7.33 4.76
C LYS A 65 0.71 7.20 4.19
N ILE A 66 0.56 7.23 2.86
CA ILE A 66 -0.75 7.29 2.19
C ILE A 66 -1.05 6.10 1.29
N ALA A 67 -0.06 5.22 1.08
CA ALA A 67 -0.15 4.09 0.17
C ALA A 67 0.66 2.90 0.69
N ASP A 68 0.15 1.69 0.47
CA ASP A 68 0.92 0.47 0.70
C ASP A 68 1.96 0.31 -0.41
N CYS A 69 3.23 0.50 -0.06
CA CYS A 69 4.31 0.58 -1.05
C CYS A 69 5.23 -0.63 -1.03
N ARG A 70 5.61 -1.06 -2.23
CA ARG A 70 6.84 -1.84 -2.50
C ARG A 70 7.89 -0.86 -2.99
N VAL A 71 9.00 -0.71 -2.27
CA VAL A 71 9.99 0.32 -2.59
C VAL A 71 11.26 -0.31 -3.12
N GLY A 72 11.71 0.12 -4.31
CA GLY A 72 12.96 -0.29 -4.93
C GLY A 72 13.87 0.89 -5.26
N GLY A 73 15.08 0.59 -5.73
CA GLY A 73 16.05 1.60 -6.17
C GLY A 73 17.11 1.93 -5.12
N GLY A 74 18.38 1.68 -5.44
CA GLY A 74 19.53 2.13 -4.64
C GLY A 74 19.73 1.46 -3.26
N ILE A 75 18.96 0.43 -2.90
CA ILE A 75 19.07 -0.27 -1.62
C ILE A 75 20.34 -1.16 -1.61
N ARG A 76 21.44 -0.60 -1.11
CA ARG A 76 22.77 -1.24 -1.14
C ARG A 76 23.35 -1.62 0.23
N SER A 77 22.68 -1.25 1.32
CA SER A 77 23.06 -1.54 2.70
C SER A 77 21.85 -2.01 3.52
N GLN A 78 22.12 -2.67 4.65
CA GLN A 78 21.09 -3.06 5.61
C GLN A 78 20.42 -1.83 6.21
N ASP A 79 21.19 -0.81 6.60
CA ASP A 79 20.65 0.43 7.17
C ASP A 79 19.65 1.11 6.24
N LYS A 80 19.94 1.13 4.92
CA LYS A 80 19.01 1.72 3.94
C LYS A 80 17.73 0.91 3.81
N ALA A 81 17.83 -0.42 3.86
CA ALA A 81 16.66 -1.30 3.84
C ALA A 81 15.79 -1.09 5.09
N GLU A 82 16.40 -1.02 6.28
CA GLU A 82 15.70 -0.77 7.54
C GLU A 82 15.06 0.63 7.58
N GLU A 83 15.76 1.65 7.07
CA GLU A 83 15.22 3.00 6.94
C GLU A 83 13.94 3.04 6.09
N ILE A 84 13.96 2.41 4.91
CA ILE A 84 12.80 2.36 4.01
C ILE A 84 11.64 1.59 4.65
N LEU A 85 11.92 0.52 5.39
CA LEU A 85 10.88 -0.20 6.14
C LEU A 85 10.28 0.68 7.26
N LYS A 86 11.09 1.46 7.96
CA LYS A 86 10.63 2.44 8.97
C LYS A 86 9.79 3.57 8.38
N TYR A 87 9.96 3.88 7.10
CA TYR A 87 9.06 4.81 6.41
C TYR A 87 7.63 4.26 6.24
N GLY A 88 7.41 2.95 6.45
CA GLY A 88 6.12 2.29 6.29
C GLY A 88 6.02 1.38 5.06
N ALA A 89 7.11 1.21 4.29
CA ALA A 89 7.13 0.33 3.13
C ALA A 89 6.72 -1.10 3.53
N LYS A 90 5.78 -1.69 2.79
CA LYS A 90 5.32 -3.06 3.05
C LYS A 90 6.35 -4.09 2.62
N LYS A 91 7.08 -3.79 1.53
CA LYS A 91 8.17 -4.61 0.99
C LYS A 91 9.27 -3.74 0.41
N ILE A 92 10.49 -4.28 0.36
CA ILE A 92 11.65 -3.69 -0.31
C ILE A 92 12.05 -4.55 -1.50
N ILE A 93 12.43 -3.91 -2.62
CA ILE A 93 12.83 -4.56 -3.86
C ILE A 93 14.36 -4.47 -3.99
N ILE A 94 15.03 -5.62 -4.00
CA ILE A 94 16.49 -5.73 -4.07
C ILE A 94 16.87 -6.28 -5.45
N GLY A 95 17.54 -5.46 -6.27
CA GLY A 95 18.09 -5.84 -7.58
C GLY A 95 19.58 -6.21 -7.49
N THR A 96 20.46 -5.32 -7.97
CA THR A 96 21.92 -5.54 -8.08
C THR A 96 22.63 -6.14 -6.85
N LYS A 97 22.13 -5.91 -5.63
CA LYS A 97 22.71 -6.43 -4.39
C LYS A 97 22.10 -7.76 -3.91
N ALA A 98 21.19 -8.35 -4.67
CA ALA A 98 20.55 -9.61 -4.30
C ALA A 98 21.56 -10.77 -4.36
N SER A 99 22.16 -11.06 -3.21
CA SER A 99 23.00 -12.24 -2.98
C SER A 99 22.56 -12.94 -1.69
N PRO A 100 22.81 -14.25 -1.52
CA PRO A 100 22.50 -14.93 -0.27
C PRO A 100 23.10 -14.25 0.96
N GLU A 101 24.33 -13.73 0.84
CA GLU A 101 25.02 -13.05 1.95
C GLU A 101 24.31 -11.75 2.36
N PHE A 102 23.87 -10.95 1.39
CA PHE A 102 23.18 -9.70 1.68
C PHE A 102 21.75 -9.94 2.16
N LEU A 103 21.00 -10.81 1.48
CA LEU A 103 19.59 -11.04 1.79
C LEU A 103 19.37 -11.72 3.14
N LYS A 104 20.32 -12.53 3.64
CA LYS A 104 20.27 -13.10 5.00
C LYS A 104 20.21 -12.05 6.11
N LYS A 105 20.65 -10.83 5.83
CA LYS A 105 20.64 -9.72 6.79
C LYS A 105 19.29 -8.98 6.83
N LEU A 106 18.36 -9.36 5.95
CA LEU A 106 17.07 -8.68 5.77
C LEU A 106 15.91 -9.61 6.14
N PRO A 107 14.76 -9.04 6.57
CA PRO A 107 13.58 -9.84 6.87
C PRO A 107 12.99 -10.43 5.57
N ALA A 108 13.22 -11.72 5.31
CA ALA A 108 12.86 -12.40 4.06
C ALA A 108 11.38 -12.19 3.65
N GLY A 109 10.45 -12.17 4.62
CA GLY A 109 9.03 -11.91 4.38
C GLY A 109 8.70 -10.51 3.83
N LYS A 110 9.65 -9.57 3.88
CA LYS A 110 9.54 -8.19 3.38
C LYS A 110 10.38 -7.96 2.12
N VAL A 111 11.15 -8.93 1.66
CA VAL A 111 12.05 -8.78 0.51
C VAL A 111 11.36 -9.27 -0.76
N ILE A 112 11.46 -8.49 -1.83
CA ILE A 112 11.25 -8.91 -3.21
C ILE A 112 12.61 -8.87 -3.91
N VAL A 113 12.96 -9.92 -4.64
CA VAL A 113 14.19 -9.91 -5.46
C VAL A 113 13.82 -9.51 -6.89
N ALA A 114 14.44 -8.45 -7.40
CA ALA A 114 14.31 -8.07 -8.80
C ALA A 114 15.27 -8.88 -9.67
N ILE A 115 14.74 -9.50 -10.71
CA ILE A 115 15.44 -10.30 -11.71
C ILE A 115 15.17 -9.65 -13.07
N ASP A 116 16.10 -8.80 -13.48
CA ASP A 116 16.08 -8.20 -14.80
C ASP A 116 16.82 -9.13 -15.76
N SER A 117 16.19 -9.50 -16.88
CA SER A 117 16.78 -10.40 -17.87
C SER A 117 16.92 -9.76 -19.24
N LYS A 118 18.08 -9.98 -19.85
CA LYS A 118 18.38 -9.62 -21.23
C LYS A 118 19.07 -10.80 -21.91
N ASP A 119 18.53 -11.24 -23.05
CA ASP A 119 19.05 -12.35 -23.85
C ASP A 119 19.30 -13.61 -22.98
N ASP A 120 18.27 -14.02 -22.24
CA ASP A 120 18.21 -15.17 -21.31
C ASP A 120 19.16 -15.16 -20.12
N ASN A 121 19.91 -14.08 -19.90
CA ASN A 121 20.75 -13.93 -18.71
C ASN A 121 20.26 -12.80 -17.82
N VAL A 122 20.54 -12.93 -16.52
CA VAL A 122 20.32 -11.87 -15.56
C VAL A 122 21.29 -10.73 -15.83
N VAL A 123 20.77 -9.50 -15.85
CA VAL A 123 21.55 -8.27 -15.96
C VAL A 123 21.48 -7.49 -14.66
N THR A 124 22.58 -6.81 -14.32
CA THR A 124 22.68 -5.97 -13.11
C THR A 124 23.23 -4.58 -13.47
N GLU A 125 23.40 -3.72 -12.47
CA GLU A 125 24.01 -2.38 -12.63
C GLU A 125 23.25 -1.53 -13.68
N GLY A 126 21.92 -1.43 -13.54
CA GLY A 126 21.09 -0.65 -14.48
C GLY A 126 21.08 -1.26 -15.88
N TRP A 127 21.04 -2.59 -15.95
CA TRP A 127 20.99 -3.41 -17.17
C TRP A 127 22.25 -3.37 -18.05
N THR A 128 23.35 -2.86 -17.51
CA THR A 128 24.62 -2.71 -18.26
C THR A 128 25.52 -3.94 -18.14
N LYS A 129 25.42 -4.71 -17.06
CA LYS A 129 26.31 -5.84 -16.78
C LYS A 129 25.59 -7.18 -16.90
N LYS A 130 25.94 -7.96 -17.93
CA LYS A 130 25.45 -9.33 -18.13
C LYS A 130 26.12 -10.29 -17.15
N THR A 131 25.33 -11.10 -16.45
CA THR A 131 25.83 -12.18 -15.61
C THR A 131 25.79 -13.51 -16.38
N LYS A 132 26.48 -14.54 -15.86
CA LYS A 132 26.39 -15.90 -16.43
C LYS A 132 25.13 -16.65 -16.01
N LYS A 133 24.37 -16.13 -15.05
CA LYS A 133 23.19 -16.82 -14.49
C LYS A 133 21.96 -16.54 -15.34
N THR A 134 21.15 -17.56 -15.53
CA THR A 134 19.79 -17.45 -16.04
C THR A 134 18.83 -16.98 -14.94
N PRO A 135 17.66 -16.42 -15.27
CA PRO A 135 16.62 -16.10 -14.29
C PRO A 135 16.23 -17.31 -13.42
N PHE A 136 16.19 -18.50 -14.02
CA PHE A 136 15.85 -19.74 -13.33
C PHE A 136 16.87 -20.11 -12.24
N GLU A 137 18.16 -20.01 -12.54
CA GLU A 137 19.22 -20.29 -11.57
C GLU A 137 19.22 -19.26 -10.43
N ALA A 138 19.02 -17.98 -10.76
CA ALA A 138 18.91 -16.92 -9.75
C ALA A 138 17.73 -17.14 -8.80
N ILE A 139 16.58 -17.58 -9.33
CA ILE A 139 15.41 -17.91 -8.50
C ILE A 139 15.73 -19.04 -7.54
N LYS A 140 16.26 -20.16 -8.02
CA LYS A 140 16.58 -21.32 -7.17
C LYS A 140 17.54 -20.97 -6.04
N GLU A 141 18.53 -20.14 -6.30
CA GLU A 141 19.51 -19.70 -5.31
C GLU A 141 18.90 -18.77 -4.25
N LEU A 142 18.04 -17.84 -4.67
CA LEU A 142 17.59 -16.73 -3.84
C LEU A 142 16.22 -16.96 -3.19
N GLU A 143 15.46 -17.95 -3.63
CA GLU A 143 14.06 -18.17 -3.24
C GLU A 143 13.89 -18.18 -1.72
N ARG A 144 14.74 -18.88 -0.96
CA ARG A 144 14.59 -18.96 0.50
C ARG A 144 14.79 -17.65 1.25
N TYR A 145 15.35 -16.61 0.62
CA TYR A 145 15.68 -15.33 1.25
C TYR A 145 14.70 -14.20 0.93
N CYS A 146 13.63 -14.47 0.18
CA CYS A 146 12.65 -13.46 -0.20
C CYS A 146 11.19 -13.94 -0.03
N SER A 147 10.25 -13.02 -0.15
CA SER A 147 8.81 -13.30 -0.19
C SER A 147 8.29 -13.50 -1.60
N GLY A 148 9.07 -13.11 -2.61
CA GLY A 148 8.71 -13.17 -4.01
C GLY A 148 9.76 -12.53 -4.91
N PHE A 149 9.45 -12.52 -6.20
CA PHE A 149 10.32 -12.03 -7.26
C PHE A 149 9.61 -10.99 -8.10
N LEU A 150 10.35 -9.99 -8.58
CA LEU A 150 9.96 -9.08 -9.64
C LEU A 150 10.77 -9.44 -10.87
N PHE A 151 10.14 -9.98 -11.90
CA PHE A 151 10.79 -10.33 -13.15
C PHE A 151 10.54 -9.25 -14.21
N THR A 152 11.61 -8.77 -14.82
CA THR A 152 11.55 -7.78 -15.90
C THR A 152 12.25 -8.33 -17.14
N ASN A 153 11.57 -8.39 -18.27
CA ASN A 153 12.22 -8.68 -19.54
C ASN A 153 12.72 -7.36 -20.17
N VAL A 154 14.01 -7.09 -20.00
CA VAL A 154 14.66 -5.85 -20.46
C VAL A 154 14.58 -5.69 -21.97
N ASN A 155 14.51 -6.79 -22.73
CA ASN A 155 14.39 -6.72 -24.19
C ASN A 155 13.07 -6.04 -24.62
N LYS A 156 12.00 -6.12 -23.81
CA LYS A 156 10.68 -5.55 -24.12
C LYS A 156 10.32 -4.32 -23.28
N GLU A 157 11.15 -3.95 -22.30
CA GLU A 157 10.86 -2.89 -21.33
C GLU A 157 10.75 -1.50 -22.00
N GLY A 158 9.64 -0.82 -21.73
CA GLY A 158 9.31 0.47 -22.35
C GLY A 158 9.10 0.47 -23.87
N MET A 159 9.12 -0.69 -24.55
CA MET A 159 8.99 -0.77 -26.02
C MET A 159 7.54 -0.92 -26.50
N MET A 160 6.62 -1.27 -25.61
CA MET A 160 5.20 -1.48 -25.94
C MET A 160 4.93 -2.61 -26.96
N GLU A 161 5.75 -3.67 -26.92
CA GLU A 161 5.72 -4.82 -27.85
C GLU A 161 5.04 -6.09 -27.26
N GLY A 162 4.38 -5.98 -26.11
CA GLY A 162 3.70 -7.10 -25.44
C GLY A 162 4.64 -7.96 -24.58
N LEU A 163 4.08 -8.98 -23.91
CA LEU A 163 4.84 -9.89 -23.04
C LEU A 163 5.47 -11.06 -23.82
N ASP A 164 6.40 -11.76 -23.17
CA ASP A 164 6.86 -13.07 -23.62
C ASP A 164 6.36 -14.12 -22.62
N PHE A 165 5.20 -14.71 -22.90
CA PHE A 165 4.60 -15.70 -22.01
C PHE A 165 5.44 -16.99 -21.91
N GLY A 166 6.22 -17.33 -22.93
CA GLY A 166 7.06 -18.53 -22.93
C GLY A 166 8.13 -18.49 -21.83
N ILE A 167 8.81 -17.35 -21.65
CA ILE A 167 9.76 -17.19 -20.54
C ILE A 167 9.05 -17.04 -19.19
N ILE A 168 7.91 -16.33 -19.14
CA ILE A 168 7.14 -16.12 -17.90
C ILE A 168 6.65 -17.47 -17.34
N GLU A 169 6.14 -18.37 -18.18
CA GLU A 169 5.70 -19.71 -17.76
C GLU A 169 6.86 -20.54 -17.19
N LYS A 170 8.04 -20.48 -17.83
CA LYS A 170 9.24 -21.17 -17.32
C LYS A 170 9.63 -20.67 -15.95
N ILE A 171 9.60 -19.35 -15.75
CA ILE A 171 9.92 -18.70 -14.47
C ILE A 171 8.85 -19.02 -13.42
N ARG A 172 7.57 -18.99 -13.79
CA ARG A 172 6.45 -19.33 -12.90
C ARG A 172 6.58 -20.76 -12.38
N LYS A 173 7.02 -21.71 -13.21
CA LYS A 173 7.30 -23.11 -12.81
C LYS A 173 8.51 -23.23 -11.86
N ALA A 174 9.40 -22.25 -11.82
CA ALA A 174 10.63 -22.30 -11.04
C ALA A 174 10.45 -21.97 -9.55
N THR A 175 9.35 -21.33 -9.17
CA THR A 175 9.08 -20.90 -7.79
C THR A 175 7.60 -21.00 -7.49
N LYS A 176 7.23 -21.22 -6.22
CA LYS A 176 5.85 -21.09 -5.74
C LYS A 176 5.58 -19.76 -5.04
N LYS A 177 6.60 -18.93 -4.86
CA LYS A 177 6.47 -17.60 -4.23
C LYS A 177 5.77 -16.62 -5.16
N ASN A 178 5.38 -15.45 -4.64
CA ASN A 178 4.75 -14.43 -5.48
C ASN A 178 5.71 -14.03 -6.60
N LEU A 179 5.22 -14.04 -7.83
CA LEU A 179 5.94 -13.59 -9.01
C LEU A 179 5.20 -12.39 -9.56
N THR A 180 5.87 -11.24 -9.57
CA THR A 180 5.41 -10.04 -10.24
C THR A 180 6.15 -9.89 -11.55
N VAL A 181 5.42 -9.69 -12.64
CA VAL A 181 5.98 -9.43 -13.97
C VAL A 181 5.89 -7.95 -14.26
N ALA A 182 6.99 -7.36 -14.73
CA ALA A 182 7.09 -6.01 -15.23
C ALA A 182 7.68 -6.02 -16.65
N GLY A 183 7.45 -4.93 -17.39
CA GLY A 183 8.00 -4.72 -18.72
C GLY A 183 7.22 -5.42 -19.84
N GLY A 184 6.67 -4.62 -20.75
CA GLY A 184 5.95 -5.13 -21.91
C GLY A 184 4.46 -5.40 -21.71
N ILE A 185 3.87 -5.08 -20.55
CA ILE A 185 2.41 -5.15 -20.35
C ILE A 185 1.74 -4.01 -21.13
N THR A 186 0.90 -4.33 -22.10
CA THR A 186 0.31 -3.32 -23.01
C THR A 186 -1.19 -3.40 -23.17
N THR A 187 -1.81 -4.50 -22.74
CA THR A 187 -3.25 -4.74 -22.84
C THR A 187 -3.82 -5.28 -21.54
N ILE A 188 -5.15 -5.25 -21.41
CA ILE A 188 -5.85 -5.93 -20.30
C ILE A 188 -5.74 -7.45 -20.45
N ASP A 189 -5.68 -7.96 -21.67
CA ASP A 189 -5.53 -9.40 -21.95
C ASP A 189 -4.19 -9.93 -21.40
N ASP A 190 -3.10 -9.15 -21.52
CA ASP A 190 -1.82 -9.46 -20.88
C ASP A 190 -1.98 -9.68 -19.36
N ILE A 191 -2.78 -8.83 -18.71
CA ILE A 191 -3.01 -8.85 -17.26
C ILE A 191 -3.83 -10.09 -16.87
N THR A 192 -4.86 -10.43 -17.64
CA THR A 192 -5.69 -11.62 -17.37
C THR A 192 -4.92 -12.92 -17.64
N GLN A 193 -4.09 -12.98 -18.67
CA GLN A 193 -3.23 -14.15 -18.91
C GLN A 193 -2.17 -14.31 -17.82
N LEU A 194 -1.56 -13.22 -17.35
CA LEU A 194 -0.67 -13.25 -16.18
C LEU A 194 -1.40 -13.74 -14.93
N GLU A 195 -2.66 -13.34 -14.76
CA GLU A 195 -3.49 -13.82 -13.67
C GLU A 195 -3.73 -15.33 -13.73
N ASP A 196 -4.08 -15.86 -14.90
CA ASP A 196 -4.29 -17.30 -15.09
C ASP A 196 -3.03 -18.12 -14.77
N LEU A 197 -1.85 -17.51 -14.92
CA LEU A 197 -0.57 -18.09 -14.50
C LEU A 197 -0.26 -17.91 -13.00
N GLY A 198 -1.08 -17.20 -12.24
CA GLY A 198 -0.82 -16.88 -10.84
C GLY A 198 0.31 -15.86 -10.65
N CYS A 199 0.42 -14.90 -11.55
CA CYS A 199 1.38 -13.80 -11.52
C CYS A 199 0.70 -12.46 -11.20
N ASP A 200 1.46 -11.57 -10.56
CA ASP A 200 1.10 -10.16 -10.43
C ASP A 200 1.61 -9.37 -11.66
N SER A 201 0.94 -8.26 -11.97
CA SER A 201 1.27 -7.36 -13.07
C SER A 201 1.73 -6.01 -12.52
N GLN A 202 3.01 -5.66 -12.66
CA GLN A 202 3.49 -4.32 -12.35
C GLN A 202 3.51 -3.45 -13.62
N ILE A 203 2.80 -2.33 -13.59
CA ILE A 203 2.49 -1.55 -14.80
C ILE A 203 2.95 -0.09 -14.61
N GLY A 204 3.83 0.36 -15.50
CA GLY A 204 4.27 1.75 -15.62
C GLY A 204 3.74 2.41 -16.88
N MET A 205 4.53 2.40 -17.96
CA MET A 205 4.32 3.18 -19.20
C MET A 205 2.90 3.10 -19.76
N ALA A 206 2.29 1.91 -19.78
CA ALA A 206 0.94 1.72 -20.31
C ALA A 206 -0.15 2.47 -19.52
N LEU A 207 0.05 2.73 -18.22
CA LEU A 207 -0.84 3.57 -17.42
C LEU A 207 -0.67 5.06 -17.78
N TYR A 208 0.57 5.55 -17.85
CA TYR A 208 0.85 6.97 -18.09
C TYR A 208 0.52 7.42 -19.52
N THR A 209 0.58 6.50 -20.49
CA THR A 209 0.19 6.74 -21.89
C THR A 209 -1.31 6.55 -22.14
N GLY A 210 -2.07 6.12 -21.12
CA GLY A 210 -3.52 5.88 -21.23
C GLY A 210 -3.90 4.63 -22.01
N ARG A 211 -2.94 3.77 -22.39
CA ARG A 211 -3.21 2.52 -23.11
C ARG A 211 -3.95 1.50 -22.25
N ILE A 212 -3.68 1.49 -20.94
CA ILE A 212 -4.40 0.70 -19.96
C ILE A 212 -5.05 1.64 -18.95
N GLU A 213 -6.37 1.58 -18.85
CA GLU A 213 -7.12 2.22 -17.78
C GLU A 213 -7.16 1.31 -16.55
N LEU A 214 -6.62 1.79 -15.44
CA LEU A 214 -6.47 1.01 -14.21
C LEU A 214 -7.82 0.49 -13.65
N GLY A 215 -8.89 1.28 -13.79
CA GLY A 215 -10.27 0.89 -13.48
C GLY A 215 -10.71 -0.37 -14.22
N LYS A 216 -10.58 -0.36 -15.55
CA LYS A 216 -10.95 -1.49 -16.40
C LYS A 216 -10.07 -2.71 -16.14
N ALA A 217 -8.77 -2.51 -15.95
CA ALA A 217 -7.84 -3.58 -15.60
C ALA A 217 -8.23 -4.24 -14.26
N PHE A 218 -8.51 -3.46 -13.21
CA PHE A 218 -8.95 -4.02 -11.93
C PHE A 218 -10.28 -4.78 -12.06
N VAL A 219 -11.27 -4.23 -12.77
CA VAL A 219 -12.56 -4.88 -13.00
C VAL A 219 -12.40 -6.21 -13.74
N SER A 220 -11.48 -6.29 -14.72
CA SER A 220 -11.22 -7.52 -15.50
C SER A 220 -10.72 -8.69 -14.67
N LEU A 221 -10.14 -8.41 -13.49
CA LEU A 221 -9.60 -9.43 -12.59
C LEU A 221 -10.67 -10.02 -11.67
N ILE A 222 -11.86 -9.45 -11.59
CA ILE A 222 -12.92 -9.91 -10.67
C ILE A 222 -13.76 -11.00 -11.33
N ASN A 223 -13.98 -12.09 -10.61
CA ASN A 223 -14.74 -13.24 -11.09
C ASN A 223 -16.25 -13.03 -10.93
N PHE A 224 -16.80 -12.07 -11.69
CA PHE A 224 -18.24 -11.82 -11.73
C PHE A 224 -19.03 -13.03 -12.25
N LYS A 225 -18.42 -13.90 -13.08
CA LYS A 225 -19.08 -15.09 -13.64
C LYS A 225 -19.47 -16.09 -12.53
N LYS A 226 -18.57 -16.34 -11.58
CA LYS A 226 -18.82 -17.24 -10.44
C LYS A 226 -20.00 -16.79 -9.56
N SER A 227 -20.27 -15.49 -9.53
CA SER A 227 -21.33 -14.88 -8.72
C SER A 227 -22.50 -14.31 -9.55
N ASN A 228 -22.80 -14.90 -10.72
CA ASN A 228 -23.93 -14.52 -11.57
C ASN A 228 -24.00 -13.01 -11.91
N GLY A 229 -22.85 -12.38 -12.15
CA GLY A 229 -22.72 -10.98 -12.50
C GLY A 229 -22.63 -10.00 -11.31
N LEU A 230 -22.76 -10.49 -10.07
CA LEU A 230 -22.75 -9.66 -8.85
C LEU A 230 -21.87 -10.26 -7.76
N VAL A 231 -20.83 -9.54 -7.35
CA VAL A 231 -19.97 -9.95 -6.23
C VAL A 231 -20.38 -9.23 -4.94
N PRO A 232 -20.36 -9.89 -3.76
CA PRO A 232 -20.44 -9.20 -2.48
C PRO A 232 -19.30 -8.17 -2.34
N THR A 233 -19.60 -7.05 -1.68
CA THR A 233 -18.65 -6.00 -1.37
C THR A 233 -18.74 -5.69 0.11
N ILE A 234 -17.77 -6.16 0.87
CA ILE A 234 -17.61 -5.84 2.28
C ILE A 234 -17.01 -4.44 2.35
N VAL A 235 -17.62 -3.57 3.15
CA VAL A 235 -17.18 -2.19 3.32
C VAL A 235 -16.71 -2.04 4.75
N GLN A 236 -15.47 -1.60 4.95
CA GLN A 236 -14.87 -1.39 6.26
C GLN A 236 -14.17 -0.04 6.36
N GLU A 237 -13.89 0.41 7.58
CA GLU A 237 -13.03 1.56 7.84
C GLU A 237 -11.54 1.16 7.87
N GLU A 238 -10.68 2.17 7.98
CA GLU A 238 -9.23 2.01 8.05
C GLU A 238 -8.79 1.21 9.30
N ASN A 239 -9.54 1.32 10.40
CA ASN A 239 -9.32 0.53 11.63
C ASN A 239 -9.84 -0.92 11.55
N GLY A 240 -10.43 -1.33 10.42
CA GLY A 240 -10.98 -2.68 10.22
C GLY A 240 -12.44 -2.86 10.62
N GLN A 241 -13.10 -1.85 11.21
CA GLN A 241 -14.52 -1.92 11.54
C GLN A 241 -15.36 -2.17 10.27
N VAL A 242 -16.12 -3.26 10.25
CA VAL A 242 -17.03 -3.54 9.14
C VAL A 242 -18.25 -2.63 9.24
N MET A 243 -18.49 -1.86 8.17
CA MET A 243 -19.54 -0.85 8.09
C MET A 243 -20.81 -1.40 7.45
N MET A 244 -20.68 -2.12 6.35
CA MET A 244 -21.83 -2.69 5.64
C MET A 244 -21.41 -3.79 4.67
N LEU A 245 -22.37 -4.62 4.27
CA LEU A 245 -22.29 -5.48 3.11
C LEU A 245 -23.12 -4.86 1.97
N ALA A 246 -22.50 -4.74 0.80
CA ALA A 246 -23.13 -4.34 -0.44
C ALA A 246 -22.91 -5.40 -1.53
N TYR A 247 -23.39 -5.13 -2.74
CA TYR A 247 -23.05 -5.91 -3.94
C TYR A 247 -22.51 -4.96 -4.99
N SER A 248 -21.60 -5.46 -5.82
CA SER A 248 -21.06 -4.74 -6.97
C SER A 248 -21.27 -5.54 -8.24
N ASN A 249 -21.57 -4.84 -9.33
CA ASN A 249 -21.44 -5.34 -10.69
C ASN A 249 -20.23 -4.67 -11.37
N PRO A 250 -19.85 -5.07 -12.60
CA PRO A 250 -18.69 -4.46 -13.28
C PRO A 250 -18.78 -2.93 -13.38
N LYS A 251 -19.97 -2.40 -13.66
CA LYS A 251 -20.19 -0.96 -13.85
C LYS A 251 -20.15 -0.16 -12.54
N SER A 252 -20.72 -0.68 -11.46
CA SER A 252 -20.67 -0.02 -10.15
C SER A 252 -19.26 -0.03 -9.57
N LEU A 253 -18.52 -1.12 -9.78
CA LEU A 253 -17.12 -1.22 -9.38
C LEU A 253 -16.27 -0.20 -10.12
N LEU A 254 -16.39 -0.13 -11.46
CA LEU A 254 -15.67 0.86 -12.26
C LEU A 254 -15.96 2.28 -11.79
N MET A 255 -17.25 2.61 -11.61
CA MET A 255 -17.67 3.94 -11.14
C MET A 255 -17.13 4.26 -9.73
N ALA A 256 -17.07 3.27 -8.81
CA ALA A 256 -16.48 3.46 -7.50
C ALA A 256 -14.97 3.75 -7.60
N LEU A 257 -14.26 2.98 -8.43
CA LEU A 257 -12.82 3.08 -8.64
C LEU A 257 -12.42 4.39 -9.34
N GLU A 258 -13.23 4.93 -10.23
CA GLU A 258 -12.95 6.20 -10.91
C GLU A 258 -13.30 7.40 -10.01
N SER A 259 -14.52 7.42 -9.46
CA SER A 259 -15.02 8.56 -8.68
C SER A 259 -14.41 8.66 -7.26
N GLY A 260 -13.89 7.56 -6.73
CA GLY A 260 -13.44 7.49 -5.33
C GLY A 260 -14.58 7.56 -4.32
N LYS A 261 -15.81 7.23 -4.74
CA LYS A 261 -17.00 7.24 -3.89
C LYS A 261 -17.53 5.82 -3.72
N GLY A 262 -18.06 5.51 -2.53
CA GLY A 262 -18.73 4.24 -2.26
C GLY A 262 -19.94 4.05 -3.17
N THR A 263 -19.75 3.34 -4.28
CA THR A 263 -20.74 3.13 -5.33
C THR A 263 -21.04 1.64 -5.44
N TYR A 264 -22.33 1.28 -5.41
CA TYR A 264 -22.76 -0.09 -5.25
C TYR A 264 -23.94 -0.41 -6.17
N TYR A 265 -24.23 -1.70 -6.35
CA TYR A 265 -25.41 -2.20 -7.04
C TYR A 265 -26.47 -2.68 -6.05
N SER A 266 -27.69 -2.14 -6.16
CA SER A 266 -28.83 -2.60 -5.37
C SER A 266 -29.52 -3.77 -6.08
N ARG A 267 -29.50 -4.96 -5.46
CA ARG A 267 -30.19 -6.15 -5.99
C ARG A 267 -31.71 -5.97 -6.07
N SER A 268 -32.31 -5.36 -5.06
CA SER A 268 -33.75 -5.12 -4.98
C SER A 268 -34.21 -4.04 -5.94
N ARG A 269 -33.48 -2.91 -6.03
CA ARG A 269 -33.82 -1.79 -6.92
C ARG A 269 -33.29 -1.96 -8.35
N LYS A 270 -32.49 -3.01 -8.60
CA LYS A 270 -31.83 -3.31 -9.87
C LYS A 270 -31.12 -2.10 -10.51
N LYS A 271 -30.46 -1.29 -9.69
CA LYS A 271 -29.77 -0.06 -10.11
C LYS A 271 -28.52 0.22 -9.32
N ILE A 272 -27.62 0.98 -9.93
CA ILE A 272 -26.44 1.54 -9.27
C ILE A 272 -26.87 2.71 -8.36
N TRP A 273 -26.18 2.87 -7.24
CA TRP A 273 -26.40 3.98 -6.31
C TRP A 273 -25.09 4.39 -5.65
N VAL A 274 -24.96 5.67 -5.29
CA VAL A 274 -23.80 6.17 -4.54
C VAL A 274 -24.21 6.42 -3.09
N LYS A 275 -23.44 5.89 -2.15
CA LYS A 275 -23.72 6.05 -0.72
C LYS A 275 -23.62 7.51 -0.31
N GLY A 276 -24.69 8.00 0.32
CA GLY A 276 -24.79 9.37 0.80
C GLY A 276 -25.60 10.30 -0.11
N GLU A 277 -25.99 9.90 -1.32
CA GLU A 277 -26.78 10.77 -2.23
C GLU A 277 -28.09 11.27 -1.62
N THR A 278 -28.76 10.43 -0.82
CA THR A 278 -30.00 10.82 -0.14
C THR A 278 -29.75 11.34 1.28
N SER A 279 -28.79 10.77 2.00
CA SER A 279 -28.61 11.02 3.44
C SER A 279 -27.50 12.01 3.79
N GLY A 280 -26.70 12.46 2.82
CA GLY A 280 -25.49 13.27 3.04
C GLY A 280 -24.28 12.53 3.62
N ASN A 281 -24.46 11.31 4.13
CA ASN A 281 -23.39 10.49 4.72
C ASN A 281 -22.59 9.76 3.63
N PHE A 282 -21.75 10.52 2.91
CA PHE A 282 -20.92 10.01 1.84
C PHE A 282 -19.78 9.14 2.34
N GLN A 283 -19.44 8.12 1.53
CA GLN A 283 -18.25 7.29 1.70
C GLN A 283 -17.21 7.66 0.65
N VAL A 284 -16.00 7.98 1.11
CA VAL A 284 -14.82 8.14 0.26
C VAL A 284 -14.11 6.80 0.19
N LEU A 285 -14.04 6.21 -1.00
CA LEU A 285 -13.31 4.97 -1.26
C LEU A 285 -11.80 5.24 -1.21
N LYS A 286 -11.14 4.66 -0.21
CA LYS A 286 -9.69 4.76 -0.02
C LYS A 286 -8.95 3.64 -0.74
N LYS A 287 -9.47 2.42 -0.65
CA LYS A 287 -8.83 1.22 -1.20
C LYS A 287 -9.85 0.16 -1.55
N ALA A 288 -9.66 -0.52 -2.67
CA ALA A 288 -10.37 -1.72 -3.06
C ALA A 288 -9.39 -2.90 -3.08
N ARG A 289 -9.82 -4.02 -2.50
CA ARG A 289 -9.14 -5.32 -2.55
C ARG A 289 -10.16 -6.38 -2.94
N TYR A 290 -9.64 -7.56 -3.28
CA TYR A 290 -10.43 -8.75 -3.54
C TYR A 290 -9.77 -9.95 -2.83
N ASP A 291 -10.52 -11.02 -2.65
CA ASP A 291 -10.05 -12.26 -2.01
C ASP A 291 -9.29 -13.18 -2.99
N CYS A 292 -8.92 -14.38 -2.53
CA CYS A 292 -7.99 -15.24 -3.26
C CYS A 292 -8.55 -15.80 -4.58
N ASP A 293 -9.85 -16.02 -4.66
CA ASP A 293 -10.56 -16.49 -5.87
C ASP A 293 -11.41 -15.40 -6.55
N ARG A 294 -11.35 -14.18 -6.01
CA ARG A 294 -11.78 -12.91 -6.64
C ARG A 294 -13.27 -12.80 -6.85
N ASP A 295 -14.05 -13.46 -6.01
CA ASP A 295 -15.50 -13.37 -6.03
C ASP A 295 -16.06 -12.49 -4.90
N VAL A 296 -15.20 -11.93 -4.05
CA VAL A 296 -15.54 -10.93 -3.02
C VAL A 296 -14.66 -9.69 -3.13
N LEU A 297 -15.27 -8.52 -2.94
CA LEU A 297 -14.56 -7.25 -2.78
C LEU A 297 -14.50 -6.81 -1.33
N LEU A 298 -13.38 -6.18 -0.97
CA LEU A 298 -13.22 -5.47 0.29
C LEU A 298 -12.87 -4.00 0.02
N PHE A 299 -13.81 -3.11 0.33
CA PHE A 299 -13.63 -1.67 0.25
C PHE A 299 -13.25 -1.10 1.60
N THR A 300 -12.11 -0.43 1.67
CA THR A 300 -11.76 0.46 2.78
C THR A 300 -12.25 1.86 2.45
N VAL A 301 -13.10 2.41 3.32
CA VAL A 301 -13.70 3.74 3.13
C VAL A 301 -13.42 4.64 4.32
N SER A 302 -13.47 5.95 4.07
CA SER A 302 -13.66 6.96 5.11
C SER A 302 -15.08 7.48 5.01
N GLN A 303 -15.82 7.48 6.12
CA GLN A 303 -17.20 7.95 6.18
C GLN A 303 -17.35 8.96 7.32
N LYS A 304 -18.23 9.95 7.11
CA LYS A 304 -18.70 10.81 8.20
C LYS A 304 -20.04 10.29 8.73
N ASN A 305 -20.19 10.30 10.06
CA ASN A 305 -21.38 9.87 10.79
C ASN A 305 -21.63 8.35 10.70
N PHE A 306 -22.68 7.92 10.02
CA PHE A 306 -23.18 6.54 10.08
C PHE A 306 -23.49 5.95 8.70
N ALA A 307 -23.32 4.62 8.58
CA ALA A 307 -23.56 3.87 7.34
C ALA A 307 -25.01 3.42 7.24
N CYS A 308 -25.63 3.05 8.36
CA CYS A 308 -26.93 2.41 8.35
C CYS A 308 -28.07 3.41 8.14
N HIS A 309 -29.09 3.03 7.38
CA HIS A 309 -30.29 3.85 7.17
C HIS A 309 -31.13 4.02 8.45
N THR A 310 -30.88 3.21 9.49
CA THR A 310 -31.54 3.28 10.81
C THR A 310 -30.87 4.27 11.76
N GLY A 311 -29.77 4.92 11.35
CA GLY A 311 -28.99 5.83 12.20
C GLY A 311 -27.84 5.18 12.95
N LYS A 312 -27.75 3.84 12.98
CA LYS A 312 -26.62 3.11 13.59
C LYS A 312 -25.32 3.32 12.82
N TYR A 313 -24.19 3.39 13.55
CA TYR A 313 -22.86 3.63 12.97
C TYR A 313 -22.54 2.69 11.80
N SER A 314 -22.74 1.38 12.01
CA SER A 314 -22.64 0.35 10.97
C SER A 314 -23.97 -0.40 10.79
N CYS A 315 -24.09 -1.17 9.71
CA CYS A 315 -25.17 -2.14 9.55
C CYS A 315 -25.13 -3.27 10.58
N PHE A 316 -24.02 -3.40 11.32
CA PHE A 316 -23.77 -4.50 12.25
C PHE A 316 -23.78 -4.06 13.73
N GLY A 317 -23.98 -2.76 14.02
CA GLY A 317 -24.03 -2.27 15.39
C GLY A 317 -23.43 -0.88 15.58
N GLU A 318 -23.18 -0.57 16.84
CA GLU A 318 -22.51 0.66 17.27
C GLU A 318 -21.02 0.65 16.91
N ARG A 319 -20.37 1.79 17.13
CA ARG A 319 -18.93 1.94 16.92
C ARG A 319 -18.16 1.39 18.12
N ASP A 320 -17.22 0.48 17.87
CA ASP A 320 -16.27 0.05 18.88
C ASP A 320 -15.22 1.13 19.16
N PHE A 321 -14.74 1.22 20.40
CA PHE A 321 -13.65 2.12 20.76
C PHE A 321 -12.37 1.76 19.99
N SER A 322 -11.69 2.79 19.47
CA SER A 322 -10.39 2.62 18.84
C SER A 322 -9.42 3.74 19.21
N MET A 323 -8.13 3.41 19.25
CA MET A 323 -7.07 4.39 19.55
C MET A 323 -7.00 5.50 18.49
N GLU A 324 -7.31 5.17 17.24
CA GLU A 324 -7.39 6.12 16.13
C GLU A 324 -8.49 7.15 16.33
N GLU A 325 -9.64 6.73 16.87
CA GLU A 325 -10.72 7.65 17.24
C GLU A 325 -10.31 8.56 18.39
N LEU A 326 -9.77 7.99 19.48
CA LEU A 326 -9.31 8.77 20.62
C LEU A 326 -8.26 9.81 20.19
N TYR A 327 -7.27 9.41 19.39
CA TYR A 327 -6.26 10.31 18.83
C TYR A 327 -6.89 11.43 18.00
N SER A 328 -7.88 11.10 17.15
CA SER A 328 -8.58 12.10 16.32
C SER A 328 -9.35 13.12 17.17
N VAL A 329 -9.98 12.67 18.26
CA VAL A 329 -10.65 13.55 19.23
C VAL A 329 -9.62 14.46 19.91
N ILE A 330 -8.51 13.90 20.40
CA ILE A 330 -7.42 14.66 21.04
C ILE A 330 -6.87 15.72 20.08
N ALA A 331 -6.47 15.33 18.87
CA ALA A 331 -5.95 16.24 17.85
C ALA A 331 -6.96 17.34 17.49
N GLY A 332 -8.25 16.99 17.39
CA GLY A 332 -9.33 17.93 17.18
C GLY A 332 -9.48 18.95 18.31
N ARG A 333 -9.32 18.53 19.57
CA ARG A 333 -9.38 19.38 20.76
C ARG A 333 -8.15 20.27 20.94
N ILE A 334 -6.98 19.83 20.46
CA ILE A 334 -5.77 20.65 20.42
C ILE A 334 -5.93 21.74 19.37
N LYS A 335 -6.41 21.38 18.17
CA LYS A 335 -6.62 22.34 17.07
C LYS A 335 -7.77 23.31 17.34
N ASN A 336 -8.84 22.84 17.99
CA ASN A 336 -10.01 23.64 18.34
C ASN A 336 -10.28 23.52 19.85
N PRO A 337 -9.55 24.30 20.68
CA PRO A 337 -9.71 24.26 22.13
C PRO A 337 -11.15 24.52 22.55
N ARG A 338 -11.69 23.70 23.45
CA ARG A 338 -13.00 23.94 24.07
C ARG A 338 -12.86 24.22 25.56
N ARG A 339 -13.58 25.22 26.04
CA ARG A 339 -13.64 25.55 27.47
C ARG A 339 -14.14 24.34 28.27
N GLY A 340 -13.47 24.02 29.38
CA GLY A 340 -13.79 22.87 30.24
C GLY A 340 -13.25 21.52 29.77
N SER A 341 -12.56 21.44 28.62
CA SER A 341 -11.94 20.19 28.17
C SER A 341 -10.59 19.98 28.83
N TYR A 342 -10.44 18.86 29.55
CA TYR A 342 -9.18 18.48 30.20
C TYR A 342 -8.01 18.40 29.20
N THR A 343 -8.22 17.79 28.03
CA THR A 343 -7.25 17.76 26.93
C THR A 343 -6.81 19.17 26.49
N SER A 344 -7.77 20.10 26.34
CA SER A 344 -7.46 21.49 25.95
C SER A 344 -6.75 22.29 27.04
N LEU A 345 -6.86 21.88 28.32
CA LEU A 345 -6.13 22.51 29.41
C LEU A 345 -4.66 22.06 29.38
N ILE A 346 -4.43 20.75 29.39
CA ILE A 346 -3.10 20.16 29.46
C ILE A 346 -2.29 20.45 28.20
N ALA A 347 -2.90 20.36 27.02
CA ALA A 347 -2.18 20.54 25.77
C ALA A 347 -1.69 21.98 25.51
N LYS A 348 -2.09 22.96 26.33
CA LYS A 348 -1.61 24.35 26.24
C LYS A 348 -0.14 24.49 26.62
N ASP A 349 0.32 23.67 27.55
CA ASP A 349 1.68 23.71 28.06
C ASP A 349 2.36 22.37 27.87
N GLU A 350 3.48 22.38 27.17
CA GLU A 350 4.25 21.18 26.94
C GLU A 350 4.88 20.62 28.22
N GLU A 351 5.26 21.49 29.15
CA GLU A 351 5.86 21.06 30.41
C GLU A 351 4.82 20.37 31.30
N LEU A 352 3.55 20.79 31.24
CA LEU A 352 2.45 20.05 31.90
C LEU A 352 2.26 18.66 31.30
N VAL A 353 2.29 18.52 29.97
CA VAL A 353 2.20 17.20 29.32
C VAL A 353 3.36 16.30 29.78
N LYS A 354 4.59 16.83 29.78
CA LYS A 354 5.78 16.08 30.21
C LYS A 354 5.71 15.69 31.68
N ALA A 355 5.25 16.60 32.55
CA ALA A 355 5.08 16.34 33.98
C ALA A 355 4.08 15.20 34.21
N LYS A 356 2.93 15.23 33.53
CA LYS A 356 1.94 14.14 33.58
C LYS A 356 2.52 12.82 33.08
N ILE A 357 3.20 12.80 31.93
CA ILE A 357 3.87 11.57 31.43
C ILE A 357 4.84 11.00 32.48
N LYS A 358 5.62 11.85 33.15
CA LYS A 358 6.55 11.41 34.19
C LYS A 358 5.84 10.84 35.41
N GLU A 359 4.75 11.47 35.83
CA GLU A 359 3.90 11.02 36.94
C GLU A 359 3.30 9.64 36.63
N GLU A 360 2.57 9.50 35.52
CA GLU A 360 1.92 8.23 35.15
C GLU A 360 2.96 7.11 34.93
N ALA A 361 4.13 7.44 34.38
CA ALA A 361 5.21 6.46 34.23
C ALA A 361 5.72 5.93 35.57
N MET A 362 5.77 6.78 36.60
CA MET A 362 6.13 6.35 37.96
C MET A 362 5.01 5.51 38.58
N GLU A 363 3.75 5.83 38.31
CA GLU A 363 2.61 5.05 38.82
C GLU A 363 2.54 3.65 38.17
N VAL A 364 2.80 3.54 36.87
CA VAL A 364 2.96 2.25 36.17
C VAL A 364 4.04 1.38 36.82
N ILE A 365 5.15 1.97 37.29
CA ILE A 365 6.24 1.24 37.95
C ILE A 365 5.84 0.82 39.38
N ASN A 366 5.07 1.66 40.08
CA ASN A 366 4.67 1.46 41.47
C ASN A 366 3.25 0.88 41.62
N TYR A 367 2.75 0.20 40.59
CA TYR A 367 1.39 -0.33 40.55
C TYR A 367 1.10 -1.26 41.74
N LYS A 368 -0.15 -1.22 42.20
CA LYS A 368 -0.60 -1.97 43.40
C LYS A 368 -1.12 -3.36 43.05
N ASP A 369 -1.87 -3.43 41.97
CA ASP A 369 -2.52 -4.63 41.48
C ASP A 369 -2.76 -4.52 39.97
N LYS A 370 -3.32 -5.57 39.38
CA LYS A 370 -3.55 -5.64 37.94
C LYS A 370 -4.51 -4.55 37.43
N ASP A 371 -5.58 -4.27 38.16
CA ASP A 371 -6.61 -3.34 37.70
C ASP A 371 -6.07 -1.91 37.77
N ASN A 372 -5.36 -1.58 38.85
CA ASN A 372 -4.60 -0.34 38.96
C ASN A 372 -3.57 -0.21 37.83
N LEU A 373 -2.76 -1.24 37.56
CA LEU A 373 -1.78 -1.20 36.47
C LEU A 373 -2.42 -0.93 35.10
N VAL A 374 -3.59 -1.52 34.82
CA VAL A 374 -4.32 -1.24 33.58
C VAL A 374 -4.71 0.24 33.50
N TRP A 375 -5.13 0.85 34.61
CA TRP A 375 -5.47 2.27 34.66
C TRP A 375 -4.24 3.16 34.43
N GLU A 376 -3.13 2.90 35.13
CA GLU A 376 -1.91 3.71 34.98
C GLU A 376 -1.32 3.61 33.56
N ILE A 377 -1.37 2.41 32.96
CA ILE A 377 -0.94 2.22 31.56
C ILE A 377 -1.86 3.00 30.62
N ALA A 378 -3.16 3.03 30.87
CA ALA A 378 -4.12 3.75 30.04
C ALA A 378 -3.91 5.26 30.12
N ASP A 379 -3.65 5.82 31.30
CA ASP A 379 -3.38 7.25 31.48
C ASP A 379 -2.04 7.64 30.87
N LEU A 380 -0.98 6.85 31.09
CA LEU A 380 0.30 7.06 30.40
C LEU A 380 0.13 7.04 28.87
N ALA A 381 -0.62 6.06 28.34
CA ALA A 381 -0.91 5.97 26.91
C ALA A 381 -1.67 7.21 26.42
N TYR A 382 -2.66 7.70 27.17
CA TYR A 382 -3.41 8.91 26.85
C TYR A 382 -2.49 10.14 26.77
N PHE A 383 -1.62 10.38 27.75
CA PHE A 383 -0.73 11.55 27.71
C PHE A 383 0.33 11.45 26.61
N ILE A 384 0.79 10.23 26.28
CA ILE A 384 1.61 9.99 25.10
C ILE A 384 0.85 10.37 23.82
N LEU A 385 -0.43 10.01 23.68
CA LEU A 385 -1.25 10.44 22.53
C LEU A 385 -1.40 11.97 22.46
N VAL A 386 -1.57 12.65 23.60
CA VAL A 386 -1.62 14.13 23.67
C VAL A 386 -0.31 14.73 23.16
N LEU A 387 0.84 14.23 23.63
CA LEU A 387 2.15 14.68 23.17
C LEU A 387 2.34 14.41 21.68
N MET A 388 1.99 13.22 21.21
CA MET A 388 2.05 12.83 19.80
C MET A 388 1.26 13.81 18.94
N ALA A 389 -0.01 14.06 19.28
CA ALA A 389 -0.86 14.99 18.55
C ALA A 389 -0.29 16.42 18.55
N LYS A 390 0.29 16.88 19.66
CA LYS A 390 0.93 18.20 19.75
C LYS A 390 2.19 18.32 18.89
N LYS A 391 2.92 17.22 18.70
CA LYS A 391 4.12 17.14 17.85
C LYS A 391 3.83 16.74 16.40
N GLY A 392 2.56 16.51 16.05
CA GLY A 392 2.18 16.04 14.71
C GLY A 392 2.64 14.61 14.41
N ILE A 393 2.93 13.81 15.44
CA ILE A 393 3.28 12.39 15.33
C ILE A 393 1.99 11.59 15.28
N THR A 394 1.86 10.73 14.26
CA THR A 394 0.67 9.88 14.05
C THR A 394 0.82 8.53 14.72
N LEU A 395 -0.30 7.82 14.91
CA LEU A 395 -0.27 6.41 15.34
C LEU A 395 0.50 5.53 14.35
N ASP A 396 0.45 5.84 13.07
CA ASP A 396 1.19 5.08 12.04
C ASP A 396 2.70 5.30 12.12
N ASP A 397 3.16 6.51 12.47
CA ASP A 397 4.59 6.73 12.72
C ASP A 397 5.11 5.80 13.83
N ILE A 398 4.35 5.65 14.92
CA ILE A 398 4.70 4.74 16.02
C ILE A 398 4.60 3.27 15.62
N LYS A 399 3.53 2.87 14.92
CA LYS A 399 3.36 1.49 14.41
C LYS A 399 4.49 1.10 13.47
N ASN A 400 4.92 2.01 12.59
CA ASN A 400 6.02 1.77 11.66
C ASN A 400 7.37 1.66 12.37
N GLU A 401 7.65 2.53 13.34
CA GLU A 401 8.88 2.46 14.13
C GLU A 401 8.95 1.17 14.95
N LEU A 402 7.86 0.77 15.61
CA LEU A 402 7.79 -0.52 16.33
C LEU A 402 7.86 -1.72 15.39
N GLY A 403 7.18 -1.65 14.25
CA GLY A 403 7.20 -2.69 13.21
C GLY A 403 8.60 -2.93 12.67
N GLY A 404 9.41 -1.89 12.51
CA GLY A 404 10.81 -1.99 12.10
C GLY A 404 11.73 -2.68 13.12
N ARG A 405 11.31 -2.78 14.39
CA ARG A 405 12.07 -3.48 15.46
C ARG A 405 11.72 -4.96 15.58
N ARG A 406 10.62 -5.40 14.97
CA ARG A 406 10.17 -6.79 14.99
C ARG A 406 11.09 -7.63 14.09
N LYS A 407 12.03 -8.34 14.71
CA LYS A 407 12.94 -9.29 14.06
C LYS A 407 12.23 -10.54 13.57
#